data_AF-A0A2M9E5A2-F1
#
_entry.id   AF-A0A2M9E5A2-F1
#
_cell.length_a   1.000
_cell.length_b   1.000
_cell.length_c   1.000
_cell.angle_alpha   90.00
_cell.angle_beta   90.00
_cell.angle_gamma   90.00
#
_symmetry.space_group_name_H-M   'P 1'
#
loop_
_entity.id
_entity.type
_entity.pdbx_description
1 polymer ?
#
loop_
_entity_poly.entity_id
_entity_poly.type
_entity_poly.pdbx_seq_one_letter_code
_entity_poly.pdbx_strand_id
1 'polypeptide(L)'
;MELKMTSRPIRLLFVALAATGLAACQELPGSPAHTSTTAPVVVTAAPAPADVPSHDPQLRPGSRAAPPMLHPVALGLFETGNPIAESVTGRITIEGSRIVGENGAEFITERIAILRGGNEFLPGQRYADAMMIGTEHPVELRRVVSETWPTRTPGNAICRDMKTGYLAITKIAEGDHDVVRLMGLRGQDMPAPSAADVTVCASSSYYARR
;
A
#
# COMPACT_ATOMS: atom_id res chain seq x y z
N MET A 1 31.19 23.79 -37.90
CA MET A 1 31.63 23.97 -36.51
C MET A 1 31.32 22.68 -35.77
N GLU A 2 32.31 21.80 -35.69
CA GLU A 2 32.23 20.51 -34.98
C GLU A 2 32.46 20.73 -33.48
N LEU A 3 31.53 20.26 -32.64
CA LEU A 3 31.71 20.20 -31.19
C LEU A 3 32.06 18.77 -30.78
N LYS A 4 33.35 18.56 -30.58
CA LYS A 4 33.98 17.33 -30.10
C LYS A 4 33.93 17.36 -28.57
N MET A 5 32.98 16.66 -27.95
CA MET A 5 32.87 16.56 -26.49
C MET A 5 33.55 15.28 -26.01
N THR A 6 34.62 15.48 -25.25
CA THR A 6 35.58 14.48 -24.80
C THR A 6 35.10 13.73 -23.56
N SER A 7 35.16 12.40 -23.67
CA SER A 7 35.00 11.41 -22.60
C SER A 7 36.06 11.59 -21.51
N ARG A 8 35.65 11.50 -20.23
CA ARG A 8 36.54 11.36 -19.07
C ARG A 8 36.10 10.17 -18.23
N PRO A 9 36.93 9.12 -18.06
CA PRO A 9 36.70 8.07 -17.09
C PRO A 9 37.25 8.48 -15.72
N ILE A 10 36.38 8.57 -14.71
CA ILE A 10 36.79 8.78 -13.31
C ILE A 10 36.81 7.43 -12.59
N ARG A 11 37.93 7.24 -11.88
CA ARG A 11 38.49 5.99 -11.37
C ARG A 11 37.69 5.41 -10.20
N LEU A 12 37.72 4.07 -10.14
CA LEU A 12 37.46 3.27 -8.95
C LEU A 12 38.23 3.83 -7.73
N LEU A 13 37.56 3.86 -6.58
CA LEU A 13 38.21 3.81 -5.28
C LEU A 13 37.57 2.67 -4.47
N PHE A 14 38.36 1.61 -4.28
CA PHE A 14 38.16 0.56 -3.29
C PHE A 14 38.43 1.15 -1.90
N VAL A 15 37.54 0.94 -0.94
CA VAL A 15 37.91 0.90 0.49
C VAL A 15 37.15 -0.26 1.13
N ALA A 16 37.89 -1.29 1.50
CA ALA A 16 37.47 -2.38 2.37
C ALA A 16 38.03 -2.11 3.78
N LEU A 17 37.18 -2.22 4.81
CA LEU A 17 37.52 -2.29 6.24
C LEU A 17 36.37 -3.10 6.88
N ALA A 18 36.48 -4.38 7.21
CA ALA A 18 37.32 -5.07 8.21
C ALA A 18 36.95 -4.75 9.68
N ALA A 19 36.77 -5.85 10.44
CA ALA A 19 36.85 -6.03 11.90
C ALA A 19 35.56 -6.14 12.71
N THR A 20 35.17 -7.40 12.91
CA THR A 20 34.75 -8.09 14.15
C THR A 20 34.73 -7.30 15.47
N GLY A 21 33.63 -7.42 16.22
CA GLY A 21 33.50 -7.04 17.63
C GLY A 21 32.80 -8.12 18.45
N LEU A 22 33.41 -8.54 19.55
CA LEU A 22 33.06 -9.63 20.45
C LEU A 22 31.78 -9.38 21.31
N ALA A 23 31.08 -10.49 21.57
CA ALA A 23 30.50 -10.95 22.83
C ALA A 23 30.28 -9.95 23.99
N ALA A 24 29.04 -9.89 24.46
CA ALA A 24 28.70 -9.84 25.89
C ALA A 24 27.25 -10.28 26.12
N CYS A 25 27.07 -11.55 26.50
CA CYS A 25 25.88 -11.98 27.24
C CYS A 25 25.99 -11.37 28.64
N GLN A 26 25.05 -10.51 29.01
CA GLN A 26 24.89 -10.05 30.38
C GLN A 26 23.60 -10.65 30.92
N GLU A 27 23.75 -11.67 31.77
CA GLU A 27 22.72 -12.17 32.66
C GLU A 27 22.31 -11.07 33.64
N LEU A 28 21.05 -10.66 33.55
CA LEU A 28 20.40 -9.83 34.57
C LEU A 28 19.93 -10.73 35.72
N PRO A 29 20.36 -10.46 36.97
CA PRO A 29 19.87 -11.17 38.14
C PRO A 29 18.55 -10.56 38.62
N GLY A 30 17.62 -11.42 39.03
CA GLY A 30 16.52 -11.01 39.91
C GLY A 30 15.13 -11.42 39.46
N SER A 31 14.80 -12.71 39.54
CA SER A 31 13.41 -13.11 39.75
C SER A 31 13.02 -12.75 41.19
N PRO A 32 11.97 -11.94 41.43
CA PRO A 32 11.40 -11.83 42.74
C PRO A 32 10.74 -13.17 43.10
N ALA A 33 11.14 -13.73 44.24
CA ALA A 33 10.44 -14.83 44.87
C ALA A 33 9.00 -14.38 45.17
N HIS A 34 8.03 -14.92 44.43
CA HIS A 34 6.63 -14.80 44.78
C HIS A 34 6.39 -15.63 46.05
N THR A 35 6.36 -14.96 47.20
CA THR A 35 5.77 -15.52 48.42
C THR A 35 4.29 -15.75 48.16
N SER A 36 3.93 -17.02 47.90
CA SER A 36 2.53 -17.45 47.87
C SER A 36 1.96 -17.44 49.28
N THR A 37 1.44 -16.28 49.69
CA THR A 37 0.51 -16.20 50.82
C THR A 37 -0.83 -16.74 50.34
N THR A 38 -1.12 -18.01 50.60
CA THR A 38 -2.47 -18.57 50.45
C THR A 38 -3.37 -18.03 51.56
N ALA A 39 -3.95 -16.86 51.35
CA ALA A 39 -5.19 -16.48 52.02
C ALA A 39 -6.36 -17.22 51.34
N PRO A 40 -7.35 -17.74 52.09
CA PRO A 40 -8.51 -18.38 51.48
C PRO A 40 -9.31 -17.33 50.70
N VAL A 41 -9.37 -17.48 49.38
CA VAL A 41 -10.25 -16.68 48.52
C VAL A 41 -11.68 -17.10 48.82
N VAL A 42 -12.45 -16.20 49.44
CA VAL A 42 -13.90 -16.35 49.53
C VAL A 42 -14.45 -16.22 48.12
N VAL A 43 -14.82 -17.35 47.51
CA VAL A 43 -15.48 -17.37 46.20
C VAL A 43 -16.93 -16.97 46.42
N THR A 44 -17.23 -15.68 46.27
CA THR A 44 -18.62 -15.24 46.10
C THR A 44 -19.09 -15.74 44.74
N ALA A 45 -20.17 -16.53 44.71
CA ALA A 45 -20.75 -17.01 43.46
C ALA A 45 -21.09 -15.82 42.55
N ALA A 46 -20.73 -15.92 41.27
CA ALA A 46 -21.12 -14.93 40.28
C ALA A 46 -22.66 -14.82 40.23
N PRO A 47 -23.23 -13.61 40.11
CA PRO A 47 -24.65 -13.42 39.87
C PRO A 47 -25.09 -14.24 38.65
N ALA A 48 -26.32 -14.77 38.68
CA ALA A 48 -26.87 -15.47 37.52
C ALA A 48 -26.76 -14.60 36.26
N PRO A 49 -26.44 -15.18 35.09
CA PRO A 49 -26.45 -14.44 33.83
C PRO A 49 -27.78 -13.70 33.67
N ALA A 50 -27.72 -12.44 33.27
CA ALA A 50 -28.94 -11.72 32.91
C ALA A 50 -29.69 -12.49 31.82
N ASP A 51 -31.02 -12.53 31.91
CA ASP A 51 -31.88 -13.12 30.89
C ASP A 51 -31.51 -12.56 29.52
N VAL A 52 -30.98 -13.41 28.63
CA VAL A 52 -30.74 -13.05 27.24
C VAL A 52 -32.12 -12.82 26.62
N PRO A 53 -32.41 -11.63 26.07
CA PRO A 53 -33.69 -11.39 25.40
C PRO A 53 -33.94 -12.50 24.38
N SER A 54 -35.01 -13.27 24.59
CA SER A 54 -35.43 -14.33 23.67
C SER A 54 -35.64 -13.71 22.30
N HIS A 55 -34.97 -14.25 21.28
CA HIS A 55 -35.14 -13.83 19.89
C HIS A 55 -36.59 -14.13 19.47
N ASP A 56 -37.48 -13.13 19.55
CA ASP A 56 -38.86 -13.27 19.08
C ASP A 56 -38.86 -13.55 17.57
N PRO A 57 -39.30 -14.74 17.12
CA PRO A 57 -39.34 -15.10 15.70
C PRO A 57 -40.35 -14.25 14.90
N GLN A 58 -41.25 -13.51 15.58
CA GLN A 58 -42.25 -12.63 14.97
C GLN A 58 -41.72 -11.21 14.72
N LEU A 59 -40.56 -10.83 15.28
CA LEU A 59 -39.89 -9.60 14.92
C LEU A 59 -39.36 -9.73 13.49
N ARG A 60 -39.98 -9.01 12.54
CA ARG A 60 -39.44 -8.86 11.19
C ARG A 60 -38.00 -8.36 11.30
N PRO A 61 -37.03 -8.96 10.60
CA PRO A 61 -35.65 -8.47 10.59
C PRO A 61 -35.67 -6.98 10.30
N GLY A 62 -35.25 -6.17 11.28
CA GLY A 62 -35.09 -4.74 11.08
C GLY A 62 -34.17 -4.52 9.88
N SER A 63 -34.43 -3.46 9.11
CA SER A 63 -33.61 -3.09 7.96
C SER A 63 -32.17 -2.90 8.42
N ARG A 64 -31.33 -3.92 8.20
CA ARG A 64 -29.89 -3.81 8.41
C ARG A 64 -29.40 -2.75 7.44
N ALA A 65 -28.82 -1.67 7.95
CA ALA A 65 -28.14 -0.71 7.11
C ALA A 65 -27.13 -1.47 6.24
N ALA A 66 -27.25 -1.33 4.92
CA ALA A 66 -26.31 -1.96 4.00
C ALA A 66 -24.89 -1.49 4.34
N PRO A 67 -23.87 -2.36 4.28
CA PRO A 67 -22.49 -1.94 4.47
C PRO A 67 -22.14 -0.77 3.54
N PRO A 68 -21.39 0.24 4.01
CA PRO A 68 -21.01 1.37 3.17
C PRO A 68 -20.20 0.87 1.97
N MET A 69 -20.63 1.23 0.76
CA MET A 69 -19.91 0.91 -0.46
C MET A 69 -18.71 1.85 -0.61
N LEU A 70 -17.51 1.29 -0.77
CA LEU A 70 -16.32 2.07 -1.12
C LEU A 70 -16.46 2.55 -2.56
N HIS A 71 -16.45 3.86 -2.79
CA HIS A 71 -16.55 4.44 -4.14
C HIS A 71 -15.17 4.56 -4.79
N PRO A 72 -15.05 4.33 -6.12
CA PRO A 72 -13.78 4.53 -6.83
C PRO A 72 -13.38 6.00 -6.81
N VAL A 73 -12.08 6.26 -6.71
CA VAL A 73 -11.50 7.61 -6.83
C VAL A 73 -11.31 7.99 -8.31
N ALA A 74 -11.07 7.01 -9.18
CA ALA A 74 -10.94 7.22 -10.62
C ALA A 74 -11.55 6.04 -11.41
N LEU A 75 -12.24 6.36 -12.50
CA LEU A 75 -12.72 5.43 -13.51
C LEU A 75 -12.57 6.08 -14.89
N GLY A 76 -12.29 5.29 -15.92
CA GLY A 76 -12.20 5.74 -17.31
C GLY A 76 -10.82 5.56 -17.93
N LEU A 77 -10.63 6.20 -19.09
CA LEU A 77 -9.39 6.19 -19.86
C LEU A 77 -8.54 7.42 -19.49
N PHE A 78 -7.24 7.20 -19.25
CA PHE A 78 -6.29 8.24 -18.87
C PHE A 78 -5.04 8.19 -19.76
N GLU A 79 -4.63 9.37 -20.21
CA GLU A 79 -3.45 9.59 -21.06
C GLU A 79 -2.19 9.66 -20.19
N THR A 80 -1.03 9.28 -20.72
CA THR A 80 0.22 9.30 -19.95
C THR A 80 0.63 10.73 -19.59
N GLY A 81 0.98 10.96 -18.33
CA GLY A 81 1.39 12.28 -17.82
C GLY A 81 2.85 12.37 -17.42
N ASN A 82 3.61 11.28 -17.42
CA ASN A 82 5.04 11.28 -17.18
C ASN A 82 5.77 10.11 -17.90
N PRO A 83 7.10 10.17 -18.03
CA PRO A 83 7.87 9.11 -18.71
C PRO A 83 7.77 7.73 -18.04
N ILE A 84 7.49 7.69 -16.73
CA ILE A 84 7.30 6.43 -16.00
C ILE A 84 6.02 5.76 -16.50
N ALA A 85 4.90 6.49 -16.58
CA ALA A 85 3.62 6.01 -17.09
C ALA A 85 3.74 5.46 -18.52
N GLU A 86 4.43 6.20 -19.41
CA GLU A 86 4.72 5.76 -20.78
C GLU A 86 5.45 4.41 -20.83
N SER A 87 6.45 4.25 -19.95
CA SER A 87 7.25 3.04 -19.88
C SER A 87 6.48 1.85 -19.31
N VAL A 88 5.81 2.04 -18.16
CA VAL A 88 5.32 0.92 -17.33
C VAL A 88 3.95 0.38 -17.74
N THR A 89 3.09 1.24 -18.30
CA THR A 89 1.75 0.84 -18.75
C THR A 89 1.35 1.43 -20.10
N GLY A 90 1.96 2.56 -20.51
CA GLY A 90 1.35 3.42 -21.50
C GLY A 90 0.05 4.04 -20.96
N ARG A 91 -0.89 4.41 -21.83
CA ARG A 91 -2.22 4.86 -21.40
C ARG A 91 -2.90 3.79 -20.58
N ILE A 92 -3.75 4.17 -19.62
CA ILE A 92 -4.45 3.23 -18.77
C ILE A 92 -5.96 3.40 -18.84
N THR A 93 -6.67 2.28 -18.74
CA THR A 93 -8.10 2.25 -18.45
C THR A 93 -8.30 1.71 -17.05
N ILE A 94 -8.96 2.48 -16.19
CA ILE A 94 -9.33 2.07 -14.83
C ILE A 94 -10.83 1.74 -14.82
N GLU A 95 -11.13 0.49 -14.52
CA GLU A 95 -12.47 -0.06 -14.34
C GLU A 95 -12.66 -0.47 -12.88
N GLY A 96 -13.85 -0.98 -12.55
CA GLY A 96 -14.24 -1.36 -11.18
C GLY A 96 -13.18 -2.20 -10.47
N SER A 97 -12.92 -3.41 -10.96
CA SER A 97 -11.91 -4.34 -10.43
C SER A 97 -10.71 -4.54 -11.35
N ARG A 98 -10.61 -3.81 -12.46
CA ARG A 98 -9.60 -4.06 -13.49
C ARG A 98 -8.87 -2.78 -13.88
N ILE A 99 -7.57 -2.87 -14.11
CA ILE A 99 -6.75 -1.79 -14.67
C ILE A 99 -5.95 -2.36 -15.83
N VAL A 100 -6.05 -1.73 -16.99
CA VAL A 100 -5.40 -2.20 -18.22
C VAL A 100 -4.50 -1.11 -18.77
N GLY A 101 -3.24 -1.44 -18.99
CA GLY A 101 -2.27 -0.61 -19.71
C GLY A 101 -2.28 -0.89 -21.21
N GLU A 102 -2.05 0.13 -22.01
CA GLU A 102 -1.87 0.05 -23.46
C GLU A 102 -0.73 -0.87 -23.90
N ASN A 103 0.27 -1.06 -23.03
CA ASN A 103 1.38 -1.99 -23.29
C ASN A 103 1.00 -3.48 -23.05
N GLY A 104 -0.26 -3.77 -22.72
CA GLY A 104 -0.77 -5.11 -22.45
C GLY A 104 -0.67 -5.53 -20.99
N ALA A 105 -0.14 -4.68 -20.10
CA ALA A 105 -0.20 -4.93 -18.66
C ALA A 105 -1.65 -4.93 -18.18
N GLU A 106 -1.98 -5.84 -17.27
CA GLU A 106 -3.30 -5.92 -16.67
C GLU A 106 -3.19 -6.22 -15.18
N PHE A 107 -4.06 -5.61 -14.39
CA PHE A 107 -4.20 -5.88 -12.97
C PHE A 107 -5.67 -6.14 -12.65
N ILE A 108 -5.96 -7.34 -12.14
CA ILE A 108 -7.24 -7.64 -11.49
C ILE A 108 -7.08 -7.33 -10.01
N THR A 109 -8.01 -6.55 -9.47
CA THR A 109 -7.85 -5.86 -8.21
C THR A 109 -9.10 -5.89 -7.35
N GLU A 110 -8.90 -5.84 -6.05
CA GLU A 110 -9.94 -5.67 -5.04
C GLU A 110 -9.73 -4.36 -4.31
N ARG A 111 -10.76 -3.52 -4.23
CA ARG A 111 -10.70 -2.28 -3.44
C ARG A 111 -10.82 -2.63 -1.96
N ILE A 112 -9.81 -2.28 -1.18
CA ILE A 112 -9.73 -2.66 0.24
C ILE A 112 -9.92 -1.46 1.17
N ALA A 113 -9.56 -0.24 0.73
CA ALA A 113 -9.74 0.97 1.54
C ALA A 113 -9.77 2.25 0.69
N ILE A 114 -10.41 3.29 1.23
CA ILE A 114 -10.19 4.68 0.83
C ILE A 114 -9.49 5.37 2.00
N LEU A 115 -8.21 5.67 1.80
CA LEU A 115 -7.32 6.32 2.75
C LEU A 115 -7.20 7.82 2.43
N ARG A 116 -6.40 8.54 3.19
CA ARG A 116 -5.96 9.91 2.89
C ARG A 116 -4.47 9.92 2.57
N GLY A 117 -4.01 10.92 1.83
CA GLY A 117 -2.59 11.14 1.55
C GLY A 117 -1.73 11.16 2.81
N GLY A 118 -2.24 11.71 3.92
CA GLY A 118 -1.52 11.78 5.19
C GLY A 118 -1.34 10.43 5.90
N ASN A 119 -2.01 9.36 5.47
CA ASN A 119 -1.82 8.03 6.04
C ASN A 119 -0.46 7.45 5.64
N GLU A 120 0.11 6.66 6.54
CA GLU A 120 1.35 5.93 6.31
C GLU A 120 1.10 4.57 5.68
N PHE A 121 1.93 4.18 4.72
CA PHE A 121 1.92 2.85 4.09
C PHE A 121 3.07 1.95 4.56
N LEU A 122 4.05 2.57 5.23
CA LEU A 122 5.18 1.99 5.96
C LEU A 122 5.51 2.95 7.13
N PRO A 123 6.21 2.49 8.17
CA PRO A 123 6.62 3.36 9.27
C PRO A 123 7.31 4.64 8.75
N GLY A 124 6.70 5.80 9.05
CA GLY A 124 7.25 7.11 8.68
C GLY A 124 7.17 7.48 7.19
N GLN A 125 6.50 6.69 6.36
CA GLN A 125 6.33 6.99 4.92
C GLN A 125 4.86 7.15 4.56
N ARG A 126 4.50 8.33 4.04
CA ARG A 126 3.10 8.69 3.72
C ARG A 126 2.81 8.62 2.24
N TYR A 127 1.55 8.35 1.91
CA TYR A 127 1.08 8.38 0.52
C TYR A 127 1.27 9.76 -0.12
N ALA A 128 1.08 10.84 0.66
CA ALA A 128 1.26 12.22 0.23
C ALA A 128 2.66 12.45 -0.36
N ASP A 129 3.70 11.96 0.32
CA ASP A 129 5.08 12.15 -0.08
C ASP A 129 5.41 11.30 -1.32
N ALA A 130 5.04 10.01 -1.31
CA ALA A 130 5.35 9.07 -2.38
C ALA A 130 4.57 9.33 -3.67
N MET A 131 3.34 9.85 -3.55
CA MET A 131 2.50 10.21 -4.68
C MET A 131 2.57 11.71 -5.00
N MET A 132 3.36 12.52 -4.28
CA MET A 132 3.44 13.98 -4.35
C MET A 132 2.05 14.66 -4.44
N ILE A 133 1.20 14.38 -3.47
CA ILE A 133 -0.14 14.95 -3.31
C ILE A 133 -0.27 15.61 -1.92
N GLY A 134 -1.27 16.47 -1.74
CA GLY A 134 -1.67 16.95 -0.41
C GLY A 134 -2.18 15.83 0.51
N THR A 135 -2.01 16.01 1.82
CA THR A 135 -2.35 15.00 2.86
C THR A 135 -3.85 14.71 2.98
N GLU A 136 -4.68 15.62 2.51
CA GLU A 136 -6.14 15.57 2.56
C GLU A 136 -6.77 14.76 1.43
N HIS A 137 -6.03 14.56 0.33
CA HIS A 137 -6.56 13.91 -0.85
C HIS A 137 -6.87 12.42 -0.61
N PRO A 138 -7.96 11.90 -1.18
CA PRO A 138 -8.31 10.49 -1.04
C PRO A 138 -7.33 9.61 -1.82
N VAL A 139 -6.97 8.49 -1.23
CA VAL A 139 -6.13 7.45 -1.83
C VAL A 139 -6.91 6.14 -1.80
N GLU A 140 -7.33 5.69 -2.96
CA GLU A 140 -7.93 4.37 -3.14
C GLU A 140 -6.81 3.31 -3.12
N LEU A 141 -6.84 2.45 -2.11
CA LEU A 141 -5.94 1.31 -2.04
C LEU A 141 -6.65 0.07 -2.60
N ARG A 142 -6.00 -0.59 -3.55
CA ARG A 142 -6.44 -1.85 -4.13
C ARG A 142 -5.39 -2.94 -3.92
N ARG A 143 -5.83 -4.14 -3.56
CA ARG A 143 -5.01 -5.36 -3.58
C ARG A 143 -5.01 -5.92 -5.00
N VAL A 144 -3.84 -6.33 -5.50
CA VAL A 144 -3.72 -7.00 -6.79
C VAL A 144 -3.92 -8.51 -6.58
N VAL A 145 -4.98 -9.05 -7.18
CA VAL A 145 -5.33 -10.47 -7.13
C VAL A 145 -4.50 -11.23 -8.16
N SER A 146 -4.54 -10.76 -9.40
CA SER A 146 -3.74 -11.30 -10.50
C SER A 146 -3.19 -10.16 -11.36
N GLU A 147 -2.09 -10.43 -12.04
CA GLU A 147 -1.48 -9.49 -12.98
C GLU A 147 -1.04 -10.22 -14.25
N THR A 148 -1.11 -9.50 -15.37
CA THR A 148 -0.50 -9.86 -16.64
C THR A 148 0.59 -8.84 -16.91
N TRP A 149 1.80 -9.30 -17.21
CA TRP A 149 2.93 -8.43 -17.48
C TRP A 149 2.85 -7.82 -18.90
N PRO A 150 3.53 -6.68 -19.15
CA PRO A 150 3.61 -6.11 -20.49
C PRO A 150 4.13 -7.13 -21.50
N THR A 151 3.45 -7.27 -22.63
CA THR A 151 3.76 -8.31 -23.62
C THR A 151 5.02 -8.01 -24.43
N ARG A 152 5.22 -6.74 -24.78
CA ARG A 152 6.34 -6.29 -25.64
C ARG A 152 7.63 -6.04 -24.86
N THR A 153 7.52 -5.56 -23.63
CA THR A 153 8.67 -5.22 -22.78
C THR A 153 8.43 -5.64 -21.34
N PRO A 154 8.53 -6.94 -21.01
CA PRO A 154 8.22 -7.45 -19.66
C PRO A 154 9.00 -6.76 -18.54
N GLY A 155 10.24 -6.34 -18.81
CA GLY A 155 11.08 -5.60 -17.85
C GLY A 155 10.53 -4.23 -17.42
N ASN A 156 9.50 -3.73 -18.11
CA ASN A 156 8.78 -2.52 -17.74
C ASN A 156 7.57 -2.78 -16.85
N ALA A 157 7.33 -4.01 -16.37
CA ALA A 157 6.27 -4.22 -15.39
C ALA A 157 6.45 -3.28 -14.18
N ILE A 158 5.34 -2.89 -13.53
CA ILE A 158 5.33 -1.91 -12.43
C ILE A 158 6.37 -2.25 -11.34
N CYS A 159 6.44 -3.53 -10.95
CA CYS A 159 7.41 -4.06 -10.00
C CYS A 159 8.53 -4.90 -10.66
N ARG A 160 8.80 -4.67 -11.95
CA ARG A 160 9.83 -5.33 -12.77
C ARG A 160 9.67 -6.86 -12.81
N ASP A 161 10.53 -7.56 -12.10
CA ASP A 161 10.59 -9.03 -12.03
C ASP A 161 9.80 -9.60 -10.84
N MET A 162 9.22 -8.72 -10.02
CA MET A 162 8.44 -9.07 -8.84
C MET A 162 6.96 -8.78 -9.04
N LYS A 163 6.10 -9.55 -8.39
CA LYS A 163 4.65 -9.33 -8.42
C LYS A 163 4.26 -8.04 -7.73
N THR A 164 3.36 -7.27 -8.35
CA THR A 164 2.72 -6.13 -7.71
C THR A 164 1.71 -6.64 -6.68
N GLY A 165 1.85 -6.23 -5.42
CA GLY A 165 0.95 -6.63 -4.34
C GLY A 165 -0.26 -5.69 -4.20
N TYR A 166 -0.01 -4.38 -4.32
CA TYR A 166 -1.02 -3.35 -4.13
C TYR A 166 -0.84 -2.20 -5.13
N LEU A 167 -1.96 -1.54 -5.44
CA LEU A 167 -2.02 -0.33 -6.23
C LEU A 167 -2.71 0.75 -5.40
N ALA A 168 -2.04 1.88 -5.21
CA ALA A 168 -2.61 3.08 -4.61
C ALA A 168 -2.93 4.09 -5.72
N ILE A 169 -4.17 4.58 -5.74
CA ILE A 169 -4.71 5.43 -6.81
C ILE A 169 -5.28 6.68 -6.17
N THR A 170 -4.96 7.83 -6.73
CA THR A 170 -5.57 9.11 -6.35
C THR A 170 -5.93 9.89 -7.60
N LYS A 171 -6.93 10.76 -7.48
CA LYS A 171 -7.32 11.72 -8.50
C LYS A 171 -7.31 13.09 -7.85
N ILE A 172 -6.51 14.00 -8.41
CA ILE A 172 -6.36 15.37 -7.91
C ILE A 172 -6.55 16.35 -9.07
N ALA A 173 -7.04 17.55 -8.74
CA ALA A 173 -7.09 18.65 -9.70
C ALA A 173 -5.75 19.41 -9.64
N GLU A 174 -5.04 19.49 -10.77
CA GLU A 174 -3.84 20.30 -10.95
C GLU A 174 -4.10 21.35 -12.03
N GLY A 175 -4.31 22.60 -11.62
CA GLY A 175 -4.75 23.66 -12.54
C GLY A 175 -6.10 23.32 -13.17
N ASP A 176 -6.16 23.32 -14.50
CA ASP A 176 -7.37 22.97 -15.26
C ASP A 176 -7.47 21.47 -15.59
N HIS A 177 -6.57 20.63 -15.07
CA HIS A 177 -6.50 19.22 -15.43
C HIS A 177 -6.73 18.31 -14.22
N ASP A 178 -7.52 17.26 -14.44
CA ASP A 178 -7.56 16.15 -13.50
C ASP A 178 -6.35 15.23 -13.75
N VAL A 179 -5.56 15.02 -12.71
CA VAL A 179 -4.40 14.13 -12.71
C VAL A 179 -4.72 12.91 -11.86
N VAL A 180 -4.60 11.72 -12.45
CA VAL A 180 -4.63 10.45 -11.74
C VAL A 180 -3.21 10.02 -11.47
N ARG A 181 -2.88 9.78 -10.20
CA ARG A 181 -1.58 9.19 -9.84
C ARG A 181 -1.79 7.76 -9.38
N LEU A 182 -0.96 6.86 -9.88
CA LEU A 182 -0.99 5.43 -9.58
C LEU A 182 0.39 5.02 -9.07
N MET A 183 0.42 4.48 -7.87
CA MET A 183 1.62 3.98 -7.21
C MET A 183 1.50 2.46 -7.05
N GLY A 184 2.51 1.74 -7.56
CA GLY A 184 2.64 0.31 -7.38
C GLY A 184 3.47 -0.04 -6.16
N LEU A 185 2.98 -0.98 -5.37
CA LEU A 185 3.61 -1.48 -4.16
C LEU A 185 3.82 -2.99 -4.29
N ARG A 186 5.04 -3.47 -4.03
CA ARG A 186 5.29 -4.90 -3.76
C ARG A 186 5.19 -5.18 -2.27
N GLY A 187 5.10 -6.45 -1.91
CA GLY A 187 4.90 -6.93 -0.54
C GLY A 187 3.61 -7.74 -0.42
N GLN A 188 3.49 -8.54 0.64
CA GLN A 188 2.27 -9.27 0.99
C GLN A 188 1.53 -8.63 2.16
N ASP A 189 2.23 -7.86 3.00
CA ASP A 189 1.60 -7.14 4.11
C ASP A 189 0.66 -6.06 3.59
N MET A 190 -0.42 -5.84 4.34
CA MET A 190 -1.33 -4.72 4.11
C MET A 190 -0.57 -3.39 4.27
N PRO A 191 -0.53 -2.51 3.26
CA PRO A 191 0.12 -1.20 3.36
C PRO A 191 -0.42 -0.37 4.52
N ALA A 192 0.40 -0.22 5.56
CA ALA A 192 0.07 0.38 6.84
C ALA A 192 1.37 0.66 7.63
N PRO A 193 1.34 1.47 8.71
CA PRO A 193 2.53 1.72 9.54
C PRO A 193 3.14 0.45 10.17
N SER A 194 2.38 -0.65 10.26
CA SER A 194 2.84 -1.92 10.81
C SER A 194 3.42 -2.88 9.77
N ALA A 195 3.40 -2.53 8.48
CA ALA A 195 3.90 -3.41 7.41
C ALA A 195 5.42 -3.53 7.47
N ALA A 196 5.94 -4.73 7.20
CA ALA A 196 7.38 -5.01 7.21
C ALA A 196 7.96 -5.18 5.80
N ASP A 197 7.16 -5.66 4.84
CA ASP A 197 7.65 -6.10 3.52
C ASP A 197 7.15 -5.26 2.33
N VAL A 198 6.52 -4.11 2.59
CA VAL A 198 6.01 -3.22 1.54
C VAL A 198 7.16 -2.42 0.92
N THR A 199 7.16 -2.22 -0.39
CA THR A 199 8.10 -1.32 -1.08
C THR A 199 7.43 -0.65 -2.27
N VAL A 200 7.67 0.64 -2.47
CA VAL A 200 7.25 1.36 -3.68
C VAL A 200 8.07 0.88 -4.88
N CYS A 201 7.39 0.42 -5.91
CA CYS A 201 8.03 0.00 -7.17
C CYS A 201 8.10 1.15 -8.18
N ALA A 202 6.97 1.83 -8.38
CA ALA A 202 6.83 2.92 -9.33
C ALA A 202 5.70 3.85 -8.90
N SER A 203 5.80 5.13 -9.28
CA SER A 203 4.75 6.15 -9.12
C SER A 203 4.58 6.84 -10.47
N SER A 204 3.38 6.75 -11.03
CA SER A 204 3.04 7.18 -12.39
C SER A 204 1.90 8.18 -12.37
N SER A 205 1.92 9.14 -13.29
CA SER A 205 0.89 10.17 -13.42
C SER A 205 0.20 10.07 -14.77
N TYR A 206 -1.10 10.31 -14.80
CA TYR A 206 -1.95 10.26 -15.98
C TYR A 206 -2.91 11.44 -15.99
N TYR A 207 -3.27 11.91 -17.17
CA TYR A 207 -4.25 12.98 -17.36
C TYR A 207 -5.60 12.39 -17.74
N ALA A 208 -6.68 12.91 -17.13
CA ALA A 208 -8.02 12.61 -17.62
C ALA A 208 -8.19 13.19 -19.03
N ARG A 209 -8.71 12.38 -19.94
CA ARG A 209 -9.08 12.85 -21.28
C ARG A 209 -10.30 13.77 -21.15
N ARG A 210 -10.19 15.02 -21.61
CA ARG A 210 -11.33 15.93 -21.72
C ARG A 210 -12.20 15.55 -22.91
#